data_AF-A0A8T5ISM3-F1
#
_entry.id   AF-A0A8T5ISM3-F1
#
_cell.length_a   1.000
_cell.length_b   1.000
_cell.length_c   1.000
_cell.angle_alpha   90.00
_cell.angle_beta   90.00
_cell.angle_gamma   90.00
#
_symmetry.space_group_name_H-M   'P 1'
#
loop_
_entity.id
_entity.type
_entity.pdbx_description
1 polymer ?
#
loop_
_entity_poly.entity_id
_entity_poly.type
_entity_poly.pdbx_seq_one_letter_code
_entity_poly.pdbx_strand_id
1 'polypeptide(L)'
;MVKMKNQKICEEIRKVLSGEKEVLAIFNNGSSVVGLDTLGSDVDFVAILKKGEDEKRVLKILRKTFRTFKNEENPEVDVEEQFDVFGRRADVTFISLKDMENKINSFYKKKENLLELQHFIKHKIIDSVAVYDPGKFLVKWKKEIERYPKKIFDEVFNYSIKSIKENLFYWKHHQFRNEFQFCFEEWEMIEPICRAIYAKNRTLFMLPYKRLSTDLKMFKPNIEKEMYGLIKGTNTPTIIKKKIKIVERILDKLEE
;
A
#
# COMPACT_ATOMS: atom_id res chain seq x y z
N MET A 1 -19.86 -3.12 17.64
CA MET A 1 -19.56 -1.79 18.23
C MET A 1 -18.55 -0.96 17.42
N VAL A 2 -17.49 -1.56 16.83
CA VAL A 2 -16.47 -0.82 16.06
C VAL A 2 -17.06 -0.13 14.81
N LYS A 3 -17.87 -0.84 14.01
CA LYS A 3 -18.52 -0.31 12.79
C LYS A 3 -19.35 0.96 13.03
N MET A 4 -20.09 1.03 14.14
CA MET A 4 -20.86 2.23 14.52
C MET A 4 -19.99 3.42 14.91
N LYS A 5 -18.77 3.19 15.44
CA LYS A 5 -17.83 4.26 15.76
C LYS A 5 -17.15 4.82 14.50
N ASN A 6 -16.74 3.98 13.56
CA ASN A 6 -16.11 4.44 12.30
C ASN A 6 -17.09 5.29 11.47
N GLN A 7 -18.37 4.90 11.42
CA GLN A 7 -19.40 5.69 10.74
C GLN A 7 -19.55 7.09 11.35
N LYS A 8 -19.60 7.20 12.69
CA LYS A 8 -19.67 8.50 13.38
C LYS A 8 -18.44 9.37 13.11
N ILE A 9 -17.25 8.78 13.06
CA ILE A 9 -16.01 9.49 12.71
C ILE A 9 -16.10 10.02 11.27
N CYS A 10 -16.55 9.18 10.32
CA CYS A 10 -16.75 9.60 8.93
C CYS A 10 -17.77 10.74 8.81
N GLU A 11 -18.88 10.67 9.54
CA GLU A 11 -19.92 11.71 9.57
C GLU A 11 -19.38 13.03 10.14
N GLU A 12 -18.56 12.99 11.19
CA GLU A 12 -17.98 14.19 11.80
C GLU A 12 -16.92 14.83 10.89
N ILE A 13 -16.01 14.02 10.32
CA ILE A 13 -15.03 14.50 9.32
C ILE A 13 -15.76 15.10 8.12
N ARG A 14 -16.79 14.42 7.60
CA ARG A 14 -17.64 14.94 6.52
C ARG A 14 -18.23 16.29 6.87
N LYS A 15 -18.85 16.41 8.04
CA LYS A 15 -19.54 17.64 8.47
C LYS A 15 -18.58 18.83 8.51
N VAL A 16 -17.37 18.62 9.01
CA VAL A 16 -16.35 19.69 9.10
C VAL A 16 -15.83 20.07 7.73
N LEU A 17 -15.50 19.11 6.87
CA LEU A 17 -14.79 19.36 5.63
C LEU A 17 -15.70 19.66 4.44
N SER A 18 -16.91 19.07 4.36
CA SER A 18 -17.80 19.25 3.19
C SER A 18 -18.40 20.67 3.09
N GLY A 19 -18.36 21.46 4.17
CA GLY A 19 -18.76 22.86 4.15
C GLY A 19 -17.70 23.81 3.58
N GLU A 20 -16.46 23.34 3.40
CA GLU A 20 -15.36 24.16 2.88
C GLU A 20 -15.30 24.08 1.35
N LYS A 21 -15.39 25.23 0.69
CA LYS A 21 -15.38 25.34 -0.78
C LYS A 21 -14.08 24.85 -1.42
N GLU A 22 -13.00 24.77 -0.63
CA GLU A 22 -11.70 24.26 -1.02
C GLU A 22 -11.65 22.73 -1.09
N VAL A 23 -12.56 22.02 -0.41
CA VAL A 23 -12.62 20.55 -0.38
C VAL A 23 -13.61 20.05 -1.44
N LEU A 24 -13.10 19.28 -2.40
CA LEU A 24 -13.88 18.75 -3.51
C LEU A 24 -14.42 17.34 -3.25
N ALA A 25 -13.67 16.54 -2.50
CA ALA A 25 -14.02 15.18 -2.15
C ALA A 25 -13.33 14.72 -0.86
N ILE A 26 -13.93 13.76 -0.17
CA ILE A 26 -13.42 13.10 1.01
C ILE A 26 -13.66 11.60 0.84
N PHE A 27 -12.60 10.82 0.89
CA PHE A 27 -12.67 9.36 0.85
C PHE A 27 -12.18 8.81 2.18
N ASN A 28 -12.88 7.80 2.71
CA ASN A 28 -12.36 6.97 3.78
C ASN A 28 -11.64 5.78 3.14
N ASN A 29 -10.51 5.37 3.71
CA ASN A 29 -9.69 4.30 3.18
C ASN A 29 -9.11 3.41 4.31
N GLY A 30 -8.25 2.48 3.92
CA GLY A 30 -7.52 1.62 4.86
C GLY A 30 -8.34 0.49 5.45
N SER A 31 -7.88 -0.01 6.61
CA SER A 31 -8.40 -1.25 7.23
C SER A 31 -9.90 -1.17 7.56
N SER A 32 -10.38 0.04 7.90
CA SER A 32 -11.78 0.36 8.21
C SER A 32 -12.76 0.11 7.04
N VAL A 33 -12.26 0.17 5.81
CA VAL A 33 -13.06 -0.02 4.59
C VAL A 33 -13.01 -1.46 4.10
N VAL A 34 -11.84 -2.07 4.16
CA VAL A 34 -11.62 -3.44 3.64
C VAL A 34 -11.99 -4.55 4.64
N GLY A 35 -12.60 -4.19 5.77
CA GLY A 35 -13.08 -5.14 6.79
C GLY A 35 -11.97 -5.84 7.58
N LEU A 36 -10.82 -5.19 7.73
CA LEU A 36 -9.67 -5.69 8.48
C LEU A 36 -9.35 -4.81 9.69
N ASP A 37 -10.27 -3.94 10.09
CA ASP A 37 -10.09 -3.07 11.25
C ASP A 37 -10.17 -3.84 12.57
N THR A 38 -9.30 -3.45 13.49
CA THR A 38 -9.25 -3.98 14.84
C THR A 38 -9.55 -2.88 15.86
N LEU A 39 -9.58 -3.23 17.14
CA LEU A 39 -9.78 -2.24 18.21
C LEU A 39 -8.67 -1.18 18.26
N GLY A 40 -7.46 -1.49 17.79
CA GLY A 40 -6.33 -0.55 17.71
C GLY A 40 -6.21 0.19 16.38
N SER A 41 -7.05 -0.10 15.39
CA SER A 41 -6.96 0.55 14.07
C SER A 41 -7.41 2.00 14.10
N ASP A 42 -6.69 2.81 13.33
CA ASP A 42 -7.00 4.17 12.90
C ASP A 42 -8.11 4.22 11.85
N VAL A 43 -8.54 5.43 11.51
CA VAL A 43 -9.46 5.71 10.41
C VAL A 43 -8.79 6.66 9.42
N ASP A 44 -8.45 6.15 8.26
CA ASP A 44 -7.74 6.92 7.23
C ASP A 44 -8.70 7.68 6.31
N PHE A 45 -8.28 8.87 5.90
CA PHE A 45 -8.98 9.70 4.94
C PHE A 45 -8.06 10.29 3.87
N VAL A 46 -8.66 10.57 2.72
CA VAL A 46 -8.09 11.39 1.66
C VAL A 46 -9.01 12.57 1.41
N ALA A 47 -8.51 13.79 1.59
CA ALA A 47 -9.20 15.01 1.23
C ALA A 47 -8.66 15.55 -0.09
N ILE A 48 -9.51 15.59 -1.12
CA ILE A 48 -9.20 16.17 -2.42
C ILE A 48 -9.44 17.66 -2.37
N LEU A 49 -8.38 18.44 -2.51
CA LEU A 49 -8.41 19.89 -2.47
C LEU A 49 -8.48 20.49 -3.87
N LYS A 50 -9.06 21.69 -3.99
CA LYS A 50 -9.07 22.43 -5.25
C LYS A 50 -7.65 22.80 -5.69
N LYS A 51 -6.81 23.24 -4.75
CA LYS A 51 -5.38 23.52 -4.96
C LYS A 51 -4.54 23.05 -3.78
N GLY A 52 -3.25 22.81 -3.99
CA GLY A 52 -2.33 22.42 -2.91
C GLY A 52 -2.18 23.50 -1.83
N GLU A 53 -2.25 24.78 -2.20
CA GLU A 53 -2.15 25.89 -1.24
C GLU A 53 -3.31 25.94 -0.21
N ASP A 54 -4.42 25.28 -0.50
CA ASP A 54 -5.59 25.23 0.37
C ASP A 54 -5.36 24.35 1.63
N GLU A 55 -4.35 23.49 1.61
CA GLU A 55 -4.04 22.55 2.70
C GLU A 55 -3.90 23.27 4.05
N LYS A 56 -3.10 24.35 4.10
CA LYS A 56 -2.87 25.11 5.34
C LYS A 56 -4.17 25.65 5.95
N ARG A 57 -5.12 26.05 5.10
CA ARG A 57 -6.42 26.57 5.53
C ARG A 57 -7.28 25.45 6.10
N VAL A 58 -7.42 24.35 5.37
CA VAL A 58 -8.24 23.20 5.79
C VAL A 58 -7.68 22.56 7.05
N LEU A 59 -6.36 22.44 7.15
CA LEU A 59 -5.65 21.95 8.33
C LEU A 59 -5.97 22.80 9.58
N LYS A 60 -5.97 24.14 9.45
CA LYS A 60 -6.33 25.04 10.56
C LYS A 60 -7.76 24.81 11.06
N ILE A 61 -8.68 24.41 10.19
CA ILE A 61 -10.07 24.11 10.57
C ILE A 61 -10.14 22.80 11.34
N LEU A 62 -9.47 21.75 10.87
CA LEU A 62 -9.40 20.48 11.60
C LEU A 62 -8.74 20.65 12.98
N ARG A 63 -7.63 21.39 13.07
CA ARG A 63 -6.91 21.64 14.34
C ARG A 63 -7.72 22.45 15.35
N LYS A 64 -8.68 23.26 14.90
CA LYS A 64 -9.61 23.98 15.78
C LYS A 64 -10.75 23.10 16.29
N THR A 65 -11.07 22.05 15.54
CA THR A 65 -12.23 21.19 15.80
C THR A 65 -11.85 19.94 16.59
N PHE A 66 -10.71 19.34 16.24
CA PHE A 66 -10.21 18.10 16.83
C PHE A 66 -8.89 18.32 17.54
N ARG A 67 -8.64 17.51 18.56
CA ARG A 67 -7.35 17.47 19.24
C ARG A 67 -6.32 16.82 18.30
N THR A 68 -5.15 17.43 18.17
CA THR A 68 -4.05 16.89 17.36
C THR A 68 -3.18 15.92 18.17
N PHE A 69 -2.72 14.85 17.55
CA PHE A 69 -1.56 14.10 18.06
C PHE A 69 -0.27 14.82 17.62
N LYS A 70 0.82 14.69 18.40
CA LYS A 70 2.14 15.05 17.87
C LYS A 70 2.48 14.00 16.81
N ASN A 71 2.71 14.41 15.58
CA ASN A 71 3.25 13.52 14.56
C ASN A 71 4.57 12.91 15.07
N GLU A 72 4.83 11.65 14.70
CA GLU A 72 6.11 11.00 14.96
C GLU A 72 7.25 11.82 14.31
N GLU A 73 8.41 11.89 14.97
CA GLU A 73 9.55 12.68 14.49
C GLU A 73 10.11 12.17 13.14
N ASN A 74 9.80 10.92 12.76
CA ASN A 74 10.18 10.29 11.49
C ASN A 74 9.04 9.41 10.94
N PRO A 75 8.05 9.97 10.22
CA PRO A 75 6.95 9.18 9.67
C PRO A 75 7.44 8.28 8.52
N GLU A 76 7.03 7.00 8.51
CA GLU A 76 7.41 6.02 7.48
C GLU A 76 6.72 6.24 6.12
N VAL A 77 5.70 7.10 6.04
CA VAL A 77 4.89 7.37 4.82
C VAL A 77 4.54 8.87 4.78
N ASP A 78 4.32 9.43 3.59
CA ASP A 78 3.85 10.81 3.32
C ASP A 78 3.02 11.37 4.50
N VAL A 79 3.49 12.46 5.11
CA VAL A 79 3.01 12.98 6.40
C VAL A 79 1.48 13.09 6.45
N GLU A 80 0.85 12.13 7.12
CA GLU A 80 -0.59 12.19 7.42
C GLU A 80 -0.79 13.05 8.66
N GLU A 81 -1.75 13.97 8.62
CA GLU A 81 -2.09 14.77 9.78
C GLU A 81 -3.04 13.97 10.67
N GLN A 82 -2.65 13.77 11.93
CA GLN A 82 -3.31 12.85 12.86
C GLN A 82 -4.19 13.58 13.88
N PHE A 83 -5.46 13.20 13.97
CA PHE A 83 -6.46 13.82 14.84
C PHE A 83 -7.13 12.80 15.77
N ASP A 84 -7.46 13.22 16.99
CA ASP A 84 -8.33 12.46 17.89
C ASP A 84 -9.80 12.81 17.62
N VAL A 85 -10.54 11.83 17.08
CA VAL A 85 -11.98 11.92 16.84
C VAL A 85 -12.67 10.85 17.67
N PHE A 86 -13.31 11.28 18.76
CA PHE A 86 -14.01 10.42 19.72
C PHE A 86 -13.14 9.32 20.37
N GLY A 87 -11.88 9.63 20.67
CA GLY A 87 -10.92 8.71 21.30
C GLY A 87 -10.28 7.74 20.31
N ARG A 88 -10.28 8.07 19.01
CA ARG A 88 -9.64 7.29 17.95
C ARG A 88 -8.80 8.19 17.05
N ARG A 89 -7.66 7.66 16.60
CA ARG A 89 -6.80 8.32 15.62
C ARG A 89 -7.47 8.32 14.24
N ALA A 90 -7.58 9.50 13.65
CA ALA A 90 -8.03 9.71 12.29
C ALA A 90 -6.92 10.44 11.52
N ASP A 91 -6.48 9.84 10.42
CA ASP A 91 -5.33 10.28 9.65
C ASP A 91 -5.82 10.84 8.31
N VAL A 92 -5.46 12.09 8.00
CA VAL A 92 -5.96 12.77 6.79
C VAL A 92 -4.80 13.10 5.86
N THR A 93 -4.81 12.49 4.68
CA THR A 93 -3.94 12.87 3.57
C THR A 93 -4.60 13.98 2.75
N PHE A 94 -3.93 15.12 2.61
CA PHE A 94 -4.35 16.20 1.71
C PHE A 94 -3.66 16.06 0.36
N ILE A 95 -4.42 16.24 -0.71
CA ILE A 95 -3.85 16.23 -2.07
C ILE A 95 -4.70 17.10 -2.99
N SER A 96 -4.05 17.88 -3.85
CA SER A 96 -4.77 18.68 -4.83
C SER A 96 -5.37 17.78 -5.91
N LEU A 97 -6.51 18.21 -6.49
CA LEU A 97 -7.14 17.51 -7.61
C LEU A 97 -6.14 17.31 -8.76
N LYS A 98 -5.35 18.35 -9.07
CA LYS A 98 -4.33 18.32 -10.12
C LYS A 98 -3.27 17.23 -9.85
N ASP A 99 -2.77 17.15 -8.62
CA ASP A 99 -1.71 16.18 -8.28
C ASP A 99 -2.24 14.75 -8.25
N MET A 100 -3.46 14.55 -7.77
CA MET A 100 -4.14 13.25 -7.83
C MET A 100 -4.35 12.82 -9.29
N GLU A 101 -4.87 13.70 -10.14
CA GLU A 101 -5.03 13.42 -11.57
C GLU A 101 -3.70 13.14 -12.27
N ASN A 102 -2.62 13.84 -11.91
CA ASN A 102 -1.29 13.56 -12.43
C ASN A 102 -0.80 12.15 -12.05
N LYS A 103 -0.98 11.73 -10.79
CA LYS A 103 -0.63 10.37 -10.34
C LYS A 103 -1.45 9.32 -11.10
N ILE A 104 -2.76 9.52 -11.26
CA ILE A 104 -3.64 8.59 -11.97
C ILE A 104 -3.27 8.49 -13.46
N ASN A 105 -3.17 9.63 -14.14
CA ASN A 105 -2.86 9.69 -15.57
C ASN A 105 -1.47 9.13 -15.90
N SER A 106 -0.53 9.20 -14.95
CA SER A 106 0.83 8.68 -15.13
C SER A 106 0.99 7.21 -14.72
N PHE A 107 0.03 6.64 -14.00
CA PHE A 107 0.18 5.37 -13.28
C PHE A 107 0.61 4.21 -14.18
N TYR A 108 0.00 4.07 -15.35
CA TYR A 108 0.30 3.01 -16.31
C TYR A 108 1.16 3.47 -17.49
N LYS A 109 1.78 4.65 -17.44
CA LYS A 109 2.63 5.13 -18.55
C LYS A 109 3.91 4.31 -18.69
N LYS A 110 4.48 3.86 -17.56
CA LYS A 110 5.72 3.07 -17.49
C LYS A 110 5.71 2.19 -16.24
N LYS A 111 6.48 1.10 -16.26
CA LYS A 111 6.68 0.19 -15.12
C LYS A 111 7.13 0.93 -13.85
N GLU A 112 8.04 1.90 -13.96
CA GLU A 112 8.56 2.67 -12.83
C GLU A 112 7.45 3.41 -12.08
N ASN A 113 6.54 4.05 -12.82
CA ASN A 113 5.40 4.76 -12.23
C ASN A 113 4.45 3.80 -11.50
N LEU A 114 4.20 2.62 -12.07
CA LEU A 114 3.39 1.59 -11.41
C LEU A 114 4.07 1.16 -10.09
N LEU A 115 5.37 0.88 -10.13
CA LEU A 115 6.14 0.47 -8.94
C LEU A 115 6.09 1.53 -7.83
N GLU A 116 6.31 2.79 -8.17
CA GLU A 116 6.32 3.92 -7.22
C GLU A 116 4.93 4.23 -6.66
N LEU A 117 3.90 4.26 -7.50
CA LEU A 117 2.60 4.80 -7.11
C LEU A 117 1.59 3.76 -6.64
N GLN A 118 1.82 2.46 -6.85
CA GLN A 118 0.74 1.48 -6.64
C GLN A 118 0.29 1.37 -5.20
N HIS A 119 1.18 1.55 -4.22
CA HIS A 119 0.79 1.52 -2.82
C HIS A 119 -0.19 2.67 -2.54
N PHE A 120 0.18 3.88 -2.96
CA PHE A 120 -0.67 5.06 -2.86
C PHE A 120 -2.00 4.84 -3.58
N ILE A 121 -1.99 4.42 -4.84
CA ILE A 121 -3.20 4.23 -5.65
C ILE A 121 -4.10 3.12 -5.08
N LYS A 122 -3.53 2.00 -4.67
CA LYS A 122 -4.28 0.90 -4.07
C LYS A 122 -4.93 1.35 -2.77
N HIS A 123 -4.17 1.98 -1.89
CA HIS A 123 -4.63 2.37 -0.56
C HIS A 123 -5.58 3.57 -0.59
N LYS A 124 -5.28 4.60 -1.38
CA LYS A 124 -5.98 5.90 -1.37
C LYS A 124 -7.10 6.00 -2.40
N ILE A 125 -7.14 5.13 -3.42
CA ILE A 125 -8.19 5.12 -4.44
C ILE A 125 -8.95 3.79 -4.47
N ILE A 126 -8.30 2.67 -4.80
CA ILE A 126 -9.00 1.38 -5.03
C ILE A 126 -9.73 0.89 -3.78
N ASP A 127 -9.08 0.92 -2.62
CA ASP A 127 -9.64 0.46 -1.35
C ASP A 127 -10.47 1.53 -0.63
N SER A 128 -10.71 2.66 -1.27
CA SER A 128 -11.44 3.77 -0.66
C SER A 128 -12.94 3.71 -0.91
N VAL A 129 -13.71 4.30 -0.01
CA VAL A 129 -15.15 4.60 -0.18
C VAL A 129 -15.38 6.10 -0.07
N ALA A 130 -16.31 6.61 -0.86
CA ALA A 130 -16.64 8.03 -0.82
C ALA A 130 -17.46 8.36 0.42
N VAL A 131 -16.95 9.29 1.23
CA VAL A 131 -17.69 9.91 2.35
C VAL A 131 -18.40 11.17 1.85
N TYR A 132 -17.74 11.91 0.95
CA TYR A 132 -18.26 13.08 0.24
C TYR A 132 -17.61 13.13 -1.14
N ASP A 133 -18.39 13.05 -2.22
CA ASP A 133 -17.86 13.11 -3.59
C ASP A 133 -18.93 13.58 -4.59
N PRO A 134 -19.35 14.85 -4.53
CA PRO A 134 -20.35 15.38 -5.46
C PRO A 134 -19.88 15.32 -6.92
N GLY A 135 -18.55 15.37 -7.16
CA GLY A 135 -17.95 15.28 -8.48
C GLY A 135 -17.83 13.86 -9.04
N LYS A 136 -18.13 12.83 -8.25
CA LYS A 136 -17.98 11.40 -8.61
C LYS A 136 -16.56 11.05 -9.06
N PHE A 137 -15.55 11.69 -8.47
CA PHE A 137 -14.14 11.49 -8.80
C PHE A 137 -13.70 10.05 -8.53
N LEU A 138 -14.08 9.48 -7.38
CA LEU A 138 -13.60 8.17 -6.95
C LEU A 138 -14.00 7.06 -7.93
N VAL A 139 -15.27 7.06 -8.37
CA VAL A 139 -15.77 6.06 -9.32
C VAL A 139 -15.09 6.19 -10.68
N LYS A 140 -14.87 7.42 -11.15
CA LYS A 140 -14.14 7.68 -12.41
C LYS A 140 -12.71 7.15 -12.33
N TRP A 141 -12.00 7.46 -11.24
CA TRP A 141 -10.61 7.06 -11.04
C TRP A 141 -10.45 5.55 -10.87
N LYS A 142 -11.31 4.89 -10.07
CA LYS A 142 -11.32 3.42 -9.97
C LYS A 142 -11.46 2.76 -11.34
N LYS A 143 -12.42 3.21 -12.16
CA LYS A 143 -12.60 2.68 -13.52
C LYS A 143 -11.37 2.83 -14.41
N GLU A 144 -10.55 3.86 -14.20
CA GLU A 144 -9.31 4.05 -14.95
C GLU A 144 -8.18 3.14 -14.45
N ILE A 145 -8.03 3.03 -13.14
CA ILE A 145 -6.98 2.24 -12.50
C ILE A 145 -7.26 0.74 -12.63
N GLU A 146 -8.51 0.30 -12.52
CA GLU A 146 -8.89 -1.12 -12.58
C GLU A 146 -8.88 -1.69 -14.02
N ARG A 147 -8.24 -0.99 -14.97
CA ARG A 147 -8.01 -1.48 -16.34
C ARG A 147 -6.93 -2.56 -16.42
N TYR A 148 -5.99 -2.56 -15.48
CA TYR A 148 -4.90 -3.53 -15.36
C TYR A 148 -4.21 -3.92 -16.69
N PRO A 149 -3.55 -2.96 -17.38
CA PRO A 149 -3.03 -3.18 -18.73
C PRO A 149 -1.95 -4.26 -18.76
N LYS A 150 -2.22 -5.36 -19.47
CA LYS A 150 -1.36 -6.55 -19.53
C LYS A 150 0.11 -6.22 -19.77
N LYS A 151 0.42 -5.35 -20.75
CA LYS A 151 1.79 -4.99 -21.11
C LYS A 151 2.63 -4.50 -19.91
N ILE A 152 2.09 -3.61 -19.09
CA ILE A 152 2.83 -3.05 -17.95
C ILE A 152 3.01 -4.11 -16.86
N PHE A 153 2.01 -4.96 -16.64
CA PHE A 153 2.11 -6.06 -15.69
C PHE A 153 3.12 -7.13 -16.14
N ASP A 154 3.20 -7.43 -17.44
CA ASP A 154 4.22 -8.31 -18.01
C ASP A 154 5.63 -7.70 -17.82
N GLU A 155 5.78 -6.38 -18.02
CA GLU A 155 7.04 -5.65 -17.76
C GLU A 155 7.46 -5.72 -16.27
N VAL A 156 6.52 -5.54 -15.34
CA VAL A 156 6.79 -5.70 -13.90
C VAL A 156 7.18 -7.14 -13.59
N PHE A 157 6.43 -8.12 -14.09
CA PHE A 157 6.71 -9.53 -13.86
C PHE A 157 8.13 -9.89 -14.33
N ASN A 158 8.48 -9.56 -15.57
CA ASN A 158 9.81 -9.85 -16.12
C ASN A 158 10.93 -9.15 -15.33
N TYR A 159 10.71 -7.90 -14.92
CA TYR A 159 11.65 -7.18 -14.06
C TYR A 159 11.84 -7.87 -12.71
N SER A 160 10.75 -8.33 -12.08
CA SER A 160 10.79 -9.06 -10.81
C SER A 160 11.49 -10.41 -10.94
N ILE A 161 11.21 -11.19 -12.00
CA ILE A 161 11.91 -12.46 -12.28
C ILE A 161 13.42 -12.23 -12.44
N LYS A 162 13.82 -11.19 -13.18
CA LYS A 162 15.23 -10.83 -13.34
C LYS A 162 15.89 -10.53 -11.99
N SER A 163 15.26 -9.72 -11.16
CA SER A 163 15.77 -9.37 -9.82
C SER A 163 15.91 -10.61 -8.92
N ILE A 164 14.93 -11.53 -8.92
CA ILE A 164 15.03 -12.79 -8.17
C ILE A 164 16.24 -13.61 -8.64
N LYS A 165 16.46 -13.72 -9.95
CA LYS A 165 17.58 -14.47 -10.52
C LYS A 165 18.93 -13.86 -10.15
N GLU A 166 19.05 -12.54 -10.21
CA GLU A 166 20.27 -11.80 -9.81
C GLU A 166 20.58 -11.99 -8.32
N ASN A 167 19.58 -11.83 -7.45
CA ASN A 167 19.75 -12.03 -6.00
C ASN A 167 20.06 -13.50 -5.67
N LEU A 168 19.42 -14.45 -6.36
CA LEU A 168 19.69 -15.88 -6.17
C LEU A 168 21.10 -16.24 -6.63
N PHE A 169 21.58 -15.66 -7.74
CA PHE A 169 22.96 -15.81 -8.17
C PHE A 169 23.92 -15.27 -7.11
N TYR A 170 23.66 -14.08 -6.56
CA TYR A 170 24.44 -13.51 -5.47
C TYR A 170 24.50 -14.48 -4.26
N TRP A 171 23.35 -14.98 -3.79
CA TRP A 171 23.26 -15.90 -2.66
C TRP A 171 24.00 -17.22 -2.85
N LYS A 172 24.08 -17.72 -4.08
CA LYS A 172 24.79 -18.97 -4.41
C LYS A 172 26.32 -18.82 -4.39
N HIS A 173 26.83 -17.62 -4.65
CA HIS A 173 28.26 -17.39 -4.88
C HIS A 173 28.93 -16.54 -3.78
N HIS A 174 28.16 -15.95 -2.88
CA HIS A 174 28.69 -15.12 -1.80
C HIS A 174 28.55 -15.78 -0.43
N GLN A 175 29.56 -15.55 0.41
CA GLN A 175 29.47 -15.84 1.84
C GLN A 175 28.94 -14.61 2.56
N PHE A 176 27.89 -14.81 3.35
CA PHE A 176 27.33 -13.76 4.20
C PHE A 176 28.20 -13.58 5.44
N ARG A 177 28.54 -12.34 5.77
CA ARG A 177 29.44 -12.01 6.89
C ARG A 177 28.83 -12.36 8.24
N ASN A 178 27.51 -12.23 8.35
CA ASN A 178 26.75 -12.57 9.55
C ASN A 178 25.27 -12.75 9.21
N GLU A 179 24.49 -13.19 10.20
CA GLU A 179 23.05 -13.41 10.07
C GLU A 179 22.26 -12.13 9.77
N PHE A 180 22.69 -10.97 10.27
CA PHE A 180 22.03 -9.69 10.01
C PHE A 180 22.13 -9.27 8.55
N GLN A 181 23.30 -9.43 7.92
CA GLN A 181 23.45 -9.18 6.49
C GLN A 181 22.47 -10.05 5.71
N PHE A 182 22.36 -11.34 6.02
CA PHE A 182 21.40 -12.21 5.34
C PHE A 182 19.94 -11.81 5.59
N CYS A 183 19.58 -11.28 6.77
CA CYS A 183 18.24 -10.75 7.02
C CYS A 183 17.88 -9.60 6.06
N PHE A 184 18.82 -8.70 5.77
CA PHE A 184 18.58 -7.62 4.79
C PHE A 184 18.43 -8.17 3.37
N GLU A 185 19.30 -9.08 2.98
CA GLU A 185 19.27 -9.73 1.67
C GLU A 185 17.96 -10.52 1.47
N GLU A 186 17.49 -11.19 2.52
CA GLU A 186 16.20 -11.87 2.55
C GLU A 186 15.04 -10.91 2.28
N TRP A 187 15.09 -9.69 2.82
CA TRP A 187 14.10 -8.67 2.49
C TRP A 187 14.13 -8.26 1.02
N GLU A 188 15.32 -8.08 0.46
CA GLU A 188 15.51 -7.76 -0.96
C GLU A 188 15.09 -8.92 -1.88
N MET A 189 14.99 -10.14 -1.38
CA MET A 189 14.46 -11.30 -2.11
C MET A 189 12.94 -11.40 -2.04
N ILE A 190 12.34 -11.13 -0.88
CA ILE A 190 10.89 -11.30 -0.68
C ILE A 190 10.11 -10.28 -1.51
N GLU A 191 10.55 -9.02 -1.53
CA GLU A 191 9.87 -7.98 -2.28
C GLU A 191 9.66 -8.33 -3.77
N PRO A 192 10.69 -8.68 -4.57
CA PRO A 192 10.49 -9.04 -5.96
C PRO A 192 9.66 -10.32 -6.15
N ILE A 193 9.70 -11.29 -5.22
CA ILE A 193 8.80 -12.45 -5.25
C ILE A 193 7.34 -12.00 -5.14
N CYS A 194 7.02 -11.15 -4.15
CA CYS A 194 5.68 -10.61 -4.00
C CYS A 194 5.27 -9.87 -5.28
N ARG A 195 6.10 -8.94 -5.76
CA ARG A 195 5.84 -8.17 -6.99
C ARG A 195 5.53 -9.09 -8.19
N ALA A 196 6.28 -10.19 -8.36
CA ALA A 196 6.04 -11.17 -9.42
C ALA A 196 4.66 -11.84 -9.29
N ILE A 197 4.25 -12.28 -8.10
CA ILE A 197 2.94 -12.92 -7.87
C ILE A 197 1.81 -11.94 -8.23
N TYR A 198 1.83 -10.73 -7.67
CA TYR A 198 0.79 -9.75 -7.96
C TYR A 198 0.76 -9.39 -9.45
N ALA A 199 1.93 -9.29 -10.08
CA ALA A 199 2.01 -8.99 -11.49
C ALA A 199 1.41 -10.10 -12.37
N LYS A 200 1.75 -11.36 -12.07
CA LYS A 200 1.21 -12.55 -12.75
C LYS A 200 -0.32 -12.64 -12.62
N ASN A 201 -0.88 -12.18 -11.50
CA ASN A 201 -2.32 -12.14 -11.25
C ASN A 201 -3.00 -10.84 -11.71
N ARG A 202 -2.26 -9.91 -12.35
CA ARG A 202 -2.75 -8.60 -12.82
C ARG A 202 -3.49 -7.81 -11.75
N THR A 203 -2.93 -7.78 -10.55
CA THR A 203 -3.45 -7.01 -9.41
C THR A 203 -2.36 -6.12 -8.84
N LEU A 204 -2.75 -5.03 -8.18
CA LEU A 204 -1.81 -4.16 -7.46
C LEU A 204 -1.39 -4.82 -6.16
N PHE A 205 -0.11 -4.70 -5.80
CA PHE A 205 0.34 -5.13 -4.48
C PHE A 205 0.09 -4.05 -3.43
N MET A 206 -0.44 -4.47 -2.30
CA MET A 206 -0.29 -3.76 -1.03
C MET A 206 1.12 -4.03 -0.53
N LEU A 207 1.70 -3.16 0.33
CA LEU A 207 3.00 -3.37 0.98
C LEU A 207 3.31 -4.87 1.13
N PRO A 208 4.51 -5.37 0.75
CA PRO A 208 4.77 -6.79 0.51
C PRO A 208 4.41 -7.77 1.64
N TYR A 209 4.00 -7.27 2.81
CA TYR A 209 3.70 -8.02 4.03
C TYR A 209 2.27 -7.83 4.57
N LYS A 210 1.59 -6.71 4.26
CA LYS A 210 0.33 -6.34 4.96
C LYS A 210 -0.82 -7.32 4.68
N ARG A 211 -0.81 -7.95 3.50
CA ARG A 211 -1.81 -8.96 3.09
C ARG A 211 -1.22 -10.25 2.54
N LEU A 212 0.10 -10.41 2.63
CA LEU A 212 0.82 -11.48 1.95
C LEU A 212 0.27 -12.86 2.31
N SER A 213 -0.03 -13.13 3.59
CA SER A 213 -0.56 -14.43 4.02
C SER A 213 -1.89 -14.80 3.39
N THR A 214 -2.81 -13.83 3.22
CA THR A 214 -4.09 -14.04 2.56
C THR A 214 -3.90 -14.17 1.05
N ASP A 215 -3.09 -13.30 0.47
CA ASP A 215 -2.91 -13.24 -0.98
C ASP A 215 -2.16 -14.46 -1.51
N LEU A 216 -1.19 -15.01 -0.76
CA LEU A 216 -0.49 -16.26 -1.09
C LEU A 216 -1.40 -17.50 -1.13
N LYS A 217 -2.51 -17.49 -0.38
CA LYS A 217 -3.51 -18.57 -0.42
C LYS A 217 -4.42 -18.49 -1.64
N MET A 218 -4.68 -17.28 -2.10
CA MET A 218 -5.65 -17.00 -3.15
C MET A 218 -5.00 -17.00 -4.54
N PHE A 219 -3.77 -16.50 -4.65
CA PHE A 219 -3.11 -16.28 -5.93
C PHE A 219 -2.36 -17.51 -6.42
N LYS A 220 -2.29 -17.65 -7.74
CA LYS A 220 -1.46 -18.66 -8.40
C LYS A 220 -0.13 -18.05 -8.86
N PRO A 221 0.97 -18.81 -8.86
CA PRO A 221 1.13 -20.15 -8.28
C PRO A 221 1.01 -20.13 -6.75
N ASN A 222 0.54 -21.24 -6.15
CA ASN A 222 0.53 -21.37 -4.70
C ASN A 222 1.94 -21.64 -4.19
N ILE A 223 2.56 -20.58 -3.66
CA ILE A 223 3.90 -20.62 -3.05
C ILE A 223 3.86 -20.34 -1.54
N GLU A 224 2.69 -20.40 -0.90
CA GLU A 224 2.52 -20.04 0.51
C GLU A 224 3.49 -20.81 1.42
N LYS A 225 3.60 -22.13 1.20
CA LYS A 225 4.47 -23.02 1.97
C LYS A 225 5.95 -22.64 1.81
N GLU A 226 6.37 -22.35 0.58
CA GLU A 226 7.74 -21.93 0.29
C GLU A 226 8.04 -20.57 0.92
N MET A 227 7.14 -19.59 0.76
CA MET A 227 7.28 -18.26 1.37
C MET A 227 7.36 -18.32 2.90
N TYR A 228 6.56 -19.17 3.54
CA TYR A 228 6.65 -19.38 4.99
C TYR A 228 8.00 -19.97 5.40
N GLY A 229 8.52 -20.91 4.61
CA GLY A 229 9.85 -21.49 4.83
C GLY A 229 10.99 -20.51 4.56
N LEU A 230 10.79 -19.54 3.67
CA LEU A 230 11.73 -18.44 3.44
C LEU A 230 11.76 -17.53 4.67
N ILE A 231 10.63 -16.96 5.08
CA ILE A 231 10.57 -15.94 6.12
C ILE A 231 10.93 -16.46 7.52
N LYS A 232 10.69 -17.74 7.82
CA LYS A 232 10.81 -18.28 9.18
C LYS A 232 12.22 -18.76 9.53
N GLY A 233 12.58 -18.56 10.80
CA GLY A 233 13.73 -19.20 11.46
C GLY A 233 14.99 -18.35 11.47
N THR A 234 15.98 -18.75 12.26
CA THR A 234 17.26 -18.05 12.40
C THR A 234 18.18 -18.36 11.21
N ASN A 235 18.88 -17.33 10.71
CA ASN A 235 19.72 -17.38 9.53
C ASN A 235 21.10 -18.01 9.79
N THR A 236 21.10 -19.28 10.21
CA THR A 236 22.32 -20.09 10.31
C THR A 236 22.79 -20.56 8.92
N PRO A 237 24.08 -20.90 8.73
CA PRO A 237 24.59 -21.36 7.42
C PRO A 237 23.80 -22.51 6.79
N THR A 238 23.34 -23.46 7.61
CA THR A 238 22.51 -24.60 7.17
C THR A 238 21.12 -24.15 6.71
N ILE A 239 20.53 -23.16 7.40
CA ILE A 239 19.22 -22.60 7.03
C ILE A 239 19.33 -21.77 5.75
N ILE A 240 20.38 -20.97 5.59
CA ILE A 240 20.63 -20.18 4.37
C ILE A 240 20.64 -21.09 3.13
N LYS A 241 21.36 -22.22 3.18
CA LYS A 241 21.37 -23.21 2.08
C LYS A 241 19.97 -23.76 1.77
N LYS A 242 19.11 -23.93 2.79
CA LYS A 242 17.72 -24.35 2.59
C LYS A 242 16.88 -23.24 1.96
N LYS A 243 17.07 -21.99 2.38
CA LYS A 243 16.38 -20.80 1.83
C LYS A 243 16.72 -20.57 0.36
N ILE A 244 17.97 -20.77 -0.05
CA ILE A 244 18.37 -20.78 -1.47
C ILE A 244 17.52 -21.79 -2.28
N LYS A 245 17.40 -23.04 -1.81
CA LYS A 245 16.57 -24.07 -2.45
C LYS A 245 15.07 -23.77 -2.41
N ILE A 246 14.61 -22.98 -1.45
CA ILE A 246 13.23 -22.51 -1.38
C ILE A 246 13.00 -21.48 -2.49
N VAL A 247 13.90 -20.50 -2.65
CA VAL A 247 13.82 -19.48 -3.71
C VAL A 247 13.87 -20.12 -5.10
N GLU A 248 14.72 -21.13 -5.32
CA GLU A 248 14.73 -21.90 -6.58
C GLU A 248 13.34 -22.48 -6.92
N ARG A 249 12.70 -23.15 -5.96
CA ARG A 249 11.35 -23.71 -6.15
C ARG A 249 10.27 -22.65 -6.35
N ILE A 250 10.41 -21.49 -5.69
CA ILE A 250 9.51 -20.35 -5.91
C ILE A 250 9.67 -19.85 -7.35
N LEU A 251 10.91 -19.69 -7.82
CA LEU A 251 11.21 -19.23 -9.16
C LEU A 251 10.64 -20.18 -10.22
N ASP A 252 10.85 -21.49 -10.08
CA ASP A 252 10.30 -22.49 -11.00
C ASP A 252 8.77 -22.35 -11.13
N LYS A 253 8.06 -22.28 -10.00
CA LYS A 253 6.60 -22.09 -9.98
C LYS A 253 6.14 -20.76 -10.57
N LEU A 254 6.93 -19.70 -10.39
CA LEU A 254 6.61 -18.38 -10.96
C LEU A 254 6.76 -18.39 -12.48
N GLU A 255 7.69 -19.16 -13.03
CA GLU A 255 7.96 -19.24 -14.46
C GLU A 255 7.07 -20.25 -15.22
N GLU A 256 6.43 -21.19 -14.52
CA GLU A 256 5.36 -22.10 -15.05
C GLU A 256 4.10 -21.37 -15.54
#